data_AF-Q46KF9-F1
#
_entry.id   AF-Q46KF9-F1
#
_cell.length_a   1.000
_cell.length_b   1.000
_cell.length_c   1.000
_cell.angle_alpha   90.00
_cell.angle_beta   90.00
_cell.angle_gamma   90.00
#
_symmetry.space_group_name_H-M   'P 1'
#
loop_
_entity.id
_entity.type
_entity.pdbx_description
1 polymer ?
#
loop_
_entity_poly.entity_id
_entity_poly.type
_entity_poly.pdbx_seq_one_letter_code
_entity_poly.pdbx_strand_id
1 'polypeptide(L)' 'MKHYLLFFTSALFFTAMNAQAESFWLILQNSTYGIEKIEMKNMSQCEEQGKEYKKSSGIPRYLCLIGK' A
#
# COMPACT_ATOMS: atom_id res chain seq x y z
N MET A 1 -26.81 -32.02 -41.90
CA MET A 1 -27.36 -31.11 -40.88
C MET A 1 -26.30 -30.93 -39.80
N LYS A 2 -26.03 -29.67 -39.44
CA LYS A 2 -25.02 -29.23 -38.48
C LYS A 2 -25.48 -29.51 -37.05
N HIS A 3 -24.66 -30.08 -36.18
CA HIS A 3 -24.71 -29.81 -34.75
C HIS A 3 -23.30 -29.65 -34.19
N TYR A 4 -22.86 -28.39 -34.13
CA TYR A 4 -21.75 -27.94 -33.31
C TYR A 4 -22.26 -27.86 -31.87
N LEU A 5 -21.72 -28.68 -30.97
CA LEU A 5 -21.91 -28.51 -29.54
C LEU A 5 -20.58 -28.06 -28.93
N LEU A 6 -20.44 -26.75 -28.93
CA LEU A 6 -19.48 -25.98 -28.15
C LEU A 6 -19.66 -26.30 -26.67
N PHE A 7 -18.75 -27.07 -26.08
CA PHE A 7 -18.56 -27.06 -24.63
C PHE A 7 -17.44 -26.08 -24.29
N PHE A 8 -17.79 -24.79 -24.32
CA PHE A 8 -17.07 -23.73 -23.63
C PHE A 8 -17.48 -23.78 -22.15
N THR A 9 -16.79 -24.59 -21.35
CA THR A 9 -16.96 -24.55 -19.90
C THR A 9 -15.98 -23.55 -19.31
N SER A 10 -16.49 -22.33 -19.17
CA SER A 10 -16.34 -21.45 -18.01
C SER A 10 -14.92 -21.21 -17.48
N ALA A 11 -14.36 -20.14 -18.04
CA ALA A 11 -13.53 -19.14 -17.40
C ALA A 11 -13.44 -19.18 -15.85
N LEU A 12 -12.18 -19.16 -15.41
CA LEU A 12 -11.68 -18.27 -14.37
C LEU A 12 -12.29 -18.41 -12.97
N PHE A 13 -12.02 -19.54 -12.31
CA PHE A 13 -11.83 -19.51 -10.86
C PHE A 13 -10.46 -18.89 -10.53
N PHE A 14 -10.27 -17.62 -10.88
CA PHE A 14 -9.39 -16.79 -10.08
C PHE A 14 -10.22 -16.37 -8.88
N THR A 15 -10.10 -17.14 -7.80
CA THR A 15 -10.32 -16.59 -6.47
C THR A 15 -9.37 -15.40 -6.37
N ALA A 16 -9.87 -14.21 -6.69
CA ALA A 16 -9.31 -12.98 -6.20
C ALA A 16 -9.31 -13.14 -4.68
N MET A 17 -8.19 -13.64 -4.14
CA MET A 17 -7.87 -13.44 -2.75
C MET A 17 -8.03 -11.94 -2.59
N ASN A 18 -9.04 -11.54 -1.81
CA ASN A 18 -9.12 -10.19 -1.30
C ASN A 18 -7.84 -10.01 -0.48
N ALA A 19 -6.75 -9.62 -1.14
CA ALA A 19 -5.68 -8.90 -0.52
C ALA A 19 -6.37 -7.62 -0.06
N GLN A 20 -6.91 -7.68 1.16
CA GLN A 20 -7.30 -6.51 1.91
C GLN A 20 -6.05 -5.62 1.83
N ALA A 21 -6.12 -4.61 0.97
CA ALA A 21 -4.97 -3.80 0.66
C ALA A 21 -4.70 -2.96 1.90
N GLU A 22 -3.85 -3.50 2.78
CA GLU A 22 -3.33 -2.76 3.91
C GLU A 22 -2.59 -1.54 3.33
N SER A 23 -3.15 -0.34 3.53
CA SER A 23 -2.48 0.90 3.14
C SER A 23 -1.46 1.24 4.21
N PHE A 24 -0.18 1.25 3.86
CA PHE A 24 0.87 1.65 4.79
C PHE A 24 1.07 3.16 4.69
N TRP A 25 1.19 3.84 5.82
CA TRP A 25 1.28 5.30 5.87
C TRP A 25 2.51 5.74 6.66
N LEU A 26 3.36 6.54 6.04
CA LEU A 26 4.41 7.28 6.71
C LEU A 26 3.87 8.65 7.11
N ILE A 27 3.83 8.91 8.41
CA ILE A 27 3.46 10.20 8.98
C ILE A 27 4.72 10.94 9.37
N LEU A 28 4.95 12.11 8.80
CA LEU A 28 6.08 12.98 9.13
C LEU A 28 5.57 14.17 9.92
N GLN A 29 6.16 14.43 11.09
CA GLN A 29 5.89 15.65 11.84
C GLN A 29 6.99 16.65 11.53
N ASN A 30 6.66 17.67 10.74
CA ASN A 30 7.51 18.80 10.42
C ASN A 30 7.22 19.96 11.38
N SER A 31 8.27 20.55 11.97
CA SER A 31 8.09 21.66 12.91
C SER A 31 7.57 22.94 12.25
N THR A 32 7.78 23.10 10.94
CA THR A 32 7.40 24.29 10.17
C THR A 32 6.06 24.11 9.45
N TYR A 33 5.85 22.93 8.86
CA TYR A 33 4.70 22.67 7.97
C TYR A 33 3.61 21.77 8.58
N GLY A 34 3.81 21.27 9.80
CA GLY A 34 2.82 20.43 10.49
C GLY A 34 2.97 18.94 10.18
N ILE A 35 1.85 18.22 10.04
CA ILE A 35 1.86 16.78 9.83
C ILE A 35 1.66 16.47 8.34
N GLU A 36 2.58 15.71 7.76
CA GLU A 36 2.48 15.18 6.40
C GLU A 36 2.20 13.67 6.44
N LYS A 37 1.42 13.18 5.48
CA LYS A 37 1.03 11.77 5.37
C LYS A 37 1.35 11.28 3.97
N ILE A 38 2.16 10.22 3.86
CA ILE A 38 2.63 9.66 2.61
C ILE A 38 2.26 8.17 2.55
N GLU A 39 1.59 7.75 1.48
CA GLU A 39 1.23 6.34 1.29
C GLU A 39 2.46 5.53 0.84
N MET A 40 2.62 4.34 1.42
CA MET A 40 3.72 3.42 1.20
C MET A 40 3.19 2.07 0.73
N LYS A 41 4.00 1.35 -0.04
CA LYS A 41 3.63 0.04 -0.58
C LYS A 41 3.65 -1.07 0.47
N ASN A 42 4.50 -0.94 1.49
CA ASN A 42 4.65 -1.90 2.58
C ASN A 42 5.31 -1.24 3.81
N MET A 43 5.26 -1.94 4.94
CA MET A 43 5.82 -1.48 6.22
C MET A 43 7.34 -1.29 6.16
N SER A 44 8.07 -2.19 5.48
CA SER A 44 9.53 -2.12 5.37
C SER A 44 9.97 -0.81 4.71
N GLN A 45 9.31 -0.44 3.62
CA GLN A 45 9.57 0.81 2.92
C GLN A 45 9.23 2.03 3.79
N CYS A 46 8.15 1.97 4.58
CA CYS A 46 7.80 3.04 5.51
C CYS A 46 8.93 3.29 6.52
N GLU A 47 9.44 2.22 7.15
CA GLU A 47 10.51 2.30 8.15
C GLU A 47 11.84 2.80 7.57
N GLU A 48 12.21 2.32 6.38
CA GLU A 48 13.42 2.78 5.68
C GLU A 48 13.33 4.26 5.34
N GLN A 49 12.22 4.68 4.72
CA GLN A 49 12.04 6.09 4.36
C GLN A 49 11.92 6.99 5.59
N GLY A 50 11.21 6.55 6.63
CA GLY A 50 11.09 7.30 7.88
C GLY A 50 12.45 7.58 8.53
N LYS A 51 13.37 6.60 8.52
CA LYS A 51 14.75 6.78 9.00
C LYS A 51 15.54 7.79 8.16
N GLU A 52 15.39 7.77 6.84
CA GLU A 52 16.02 8.77 5.97
C GLU A 52 15.48 10.18 6.25
N TYR A 53 14.16 10.35 6.38
CA TYR A 53 13.56 11.63 6.71
C TYR A 53 13.97 12.16 8.09
N LYS A 54 14.14 11.29 9.09
CA LYS A 54 14.64 11.66 10.42
C LYS A 54 16.04 12.28 10.40
N LYS A 55 16.86 11.98 9.39
CA LYS A 55 18.18 12.60 9.23
C LYS A 55 18.07 14.06 8.78
N SER A 56 16.93 14.48 8.26
CA SER A 56 16.68 15.86 7.83
C SER A 56 16.38 16.76 9.03
N SER A 57 17.00 17.94 9.06
CA SER A 57 16.95 18.89 10.17
C SER A 57 15.55 19.45 10.49
N GLY A 58 14.56 19.22 9.63
CA GLY A 58 13.19 19.74 9.77
C GLY A 58 12.14 18.73 10.23
N ILE A 59 12.51 17.46 10.41
CA ILE A 59 11.56 16.39 10.75
C ILE A 59 11.95 15.78 12.11
N PRO A 60 11.43 16.33 13.22
CA PRO A 60 11.72 15.81 14.55
C PRO A 60 11.24 14.36 14.78
N ARG A 61 10.14 13.94 14.12
CA ARG A 61 9.52 12.63 14.35
C ARG A 61 8.85 12.09 13.09
N TYR A 62 8.90 10.76 12.94
CA TYR A 62 8.09 10.01 11.97
C TYR A 62 7.32 8.89 12.67
N LEU A 63 6.26 8.41 12.03
CA LEU A 63 5.46 7.27 12.49
C LEU A 63 5.04 6.44 11.28
N CYS A 64 5.09 5.11 11.40
CA CYS A 64 4.55 4.19 10.41
C CYS A 64 3.23 3.60 10.91
N LEU A 65 2.18 3.70 10.10
CA LEU A 65 0.83 3.24 10.42
C LEU A 65 0.31 2.29 9.34
N ILE A 66 -0.51 1.32 9.75
CA ILE A 66 -1.22 0.42 8.85
C ILE A 66 -2.69 0.84 8.85
N GLY A 67 -3.19 1.27 7.70
CA GLY A 67 -4.60 1.54 7.44
C GLY A 67 -5.32 0.27 7.03
N LYS A 68 -6.53 0.09 7.56
CA LYS A 68 -7.43 -1.03 7.23
C LYS A 68 -8.63 -0.55 6.43
#